data_AF-Z9JXQ3-F1
#
_entry.id   AF-Z9JXQ3-F1
#
_cell.length_a   1.000
_cell.length_b   1.000
_cell.length_c   1.000
_cell.angle_alpha   90.00
_cell.angle_beta   90.00
_cell.angle_gamma   90.00
#
_symmetry.space_group_name_H-M   'P 1'
#
loop_
_entity.id
_entity.type
_entity.pdbx_description
1 polymer ?
#
loop_
_entity_poly.entity_id
_entity_poly.type
_entity_poly.pdbx_seq_one_letter_code
_entity_poly.pdbx_strand_id
1 'polypeptide(L)'
;MPSPSPSPSSSPPPSPAGSRPLRADARRSIAAILDAGIHVLAVRPDASMADIAAAAGVGRVTVYAHFSSRADLLRAVVARAITEGDVVLAQVDLSGDPRAALERLILASWEQIARIGAVAAAAAGVLEAEEVRRLHAAPAARVEALLARGRELGVFREDLPAAWLVSVLHQLMQGAAVEVAAGRLEAAQAAPAISASVLAVWTCAR
;
A
#
# COMPACT_ATOMS: atom_id res chain seq x y z
N MET A 1 -77.89 5.98 16.47
CA MET A 1 -76.62 6.56 15.99
C MET A 1 -75.65 6.58 17.16
N PRO A 2 -74.54 5.82 17.16
CA PRO A 2 -73.48 5.96 18.15
C PRO A 2 -72.34 6.85 17.63
N SER A 3 -71.83 7.72 18.51
CA SER A 3 -70.71 8.65 18.29
C SER A 3 -69.36 7.95 18.07
N PRO A 4 -68.40 8.56 17.33
CA PRO A 4 -67.08 7.99 17.11
C PRO A 4 -66.13 8.23 18.30
N SER A 5 -65.29 7.24 18.59
CA SER A 5 -64.20 7.30 19.59
C SER A 5 -63.01 8.13 19.10
N PRO A 6 -62.24 8.81 19.98
CA PRO A 6 -61.07 9.60 19.59
C PRO A 6 -59.86 8.71 19.30
N SER A 7 -59.08 9.08 18.28
CA SER A 7 -57.83 8.41 17.88
C SER A 7 -56.69 8.72 18.86
N PRO A 8 -55.78 7.76 19.14
CA PRO A 8 -54.62 8.01 19.99
C PRO A 8 -53.54 8.81 19.25
N SER A 9 -53.03 9.84 19.93
CA SER A 9 -51.90 10.66 19.50
C SER A 9 -50.61 9.82 19.46
N SER A 10 -49.97 9.73 18.29
CA SER A 10 -48.68 9.09 18.10
C SER A 10 -47.54 10.05 18.47
N SER A 11 -46.77 9.70 19.50
CA SER A 11 -45.49 10.35 19.78
C SER A 11 -44.45 9.96 18.71
N PRO A 12 -43.53 10.86 18.31
CA PRO A 12 -42.51 10.55 17.32
C PRO A 12 -41.42 9.63 17.90
N PRO A 13 -40.79 8.77 17.08
CA PRO A 13 -39.75 7.86 17.55
C PRO A 13 -38.46 8.61 17.93
N PRO A 14 -37.67 8.09 18.91
CA PRO A 14 -36.39 8.68 19.27
C PRO A 14 -35.38 8.56 18.12
N SER A 15 -34.67 9.66 17.83
CA SER A 15 -33.64 9.73 16.78
C SER A 15 -32.33 9.01 17.18
N PRO A 16 -31.60 8.41 16.21
CA PRO A 16 -30.46 7.53 16.49
C PRO A 16 -29.14 8.30 16.69
N ALA A 17 -28.94 8.88 17.87
CA ALA A 17 -27.69 9.56 18.23
C ALA A 17 -26.52 8.59 18.61
N GLY A 18 -26.79 7.30 18.76
CA GLY A 18 -25.80 6.30 19.23
C GLY A 18 -24.81 5.76 18.19
N SER A 19 -24.90 6.14 16.91
CA SER A 19 -24.16 5.48 15.83
C SER A 19 -22.86 6.16 15.40
N ARG A 20 -22.59 7.38 15.85
CA ARG A 20 -21.43 8.19 15.43
C ARG A 20 -20.17 7.99 16.30
N PRO A 21 -20.26 7.86 17.64
CA PRO A 21 -19.10 7.57 18.50
C PRO A 21 -18.50 6.18 18.25
N LEU A 22 -19.35 5.14 18.19
CA LEU A 22 -18.92 3.74 17.97
C LEU A 22 -18.17 3.55 16.63
N ARG A 23 -18.59 4.24 15.57
CA ARG A 23 -17.89 4.19 14.27
C ARG A 23 -16.53 4.87 14.33
N ALA A 24 -16.40 5.95 15.09
CA ALA A 24 -15.12 6.62 15.29
C ALA A 24 -14.14 5.74 16.09
N ASP A 25 -14.64 5.06 17.12
CA ASP A 25 -13.85 4.14 17.95
C ASP A 25 -13.38 2.91 17.16
N ALA A 26 -14.28 2.33 16.34
CA ALA A 26 -13.93 1.25 15.42
C ALA A 26 -12.85 1.68 14.41
N ARG A 27 -12.98 2.88 13.82
CA ARG A 27 -11.96 3.41 12.89
C ARG A 27 -10.61 3.62 13.56
N ARG A 28 -10.58 4.16 14.79
CA ARG A 28 -9.34 4.33 15.55
C ARG A 28 -8.70 2.99 15.91
N SER A 29 -9.51 2.01 16.31
CA SER A 29 -9.05 0.66 16.63
C SER A 29 -8.46 -0.01 15.39
N ILE A 30 -9.13 0.07 14.23
CA ILE A 30 -8.59 -0.45 12.96
C ILE A 30 -7.26 0.22 12.62
N ALA A 31 -7.18 1.56 12.68
CA ALA A 31 -5.93 2.28 12.39
C ALA A 31 -4.78 1.82 13.29
N ALA A 32 -5.00 1.77 14.62
CA ALA A 32 -4.01 1.31 15.59
C ALA A 32 -3.55 -0.14 15.34
N ILE A 33 -4.48 -1.04 15.00
CA ILE A 33 -4.17 -2.43 14.66
C ILE A 33 -3.29 -2.50 13.41
N LEU A 34 -3.63 -1.74 12.37
CA LEU A 34 -2.87 -1.78 11.12
C LEU A 34 -1.50 -1.13 11.26
N ASP A 35 -1.38 -0.01 11.98
CA ASP A 35 -0.09 0.64 12.29
C ASP A 35 0.83 -0.29 13.07
N ALA A 36 0.32 -0.92 14.13
CA ALA A 36 1.06 -1.92 14.88
C ALA A 36 1.43 -3.12 14.00
N GLY A 37 0.51 -3.55 13.13
CA GLY A 37 0.74 -4.63 12.17
C GLY A 37 1.93 -4.37 11.26
N ILE A 38 2.04 -3.16 10.69
CA ILE A 38 3.16 -2.76 9.82
C ILE A 38 4.49 -2.92 10.58
N HIS A 39 4.58 -2.39 11.80
CA HIS A 39 5.82 -2.42 12.58
C HIS A 39 6.18 -3.81 13.10
N VAL A 40 5.21 -4.54 13.65
CA VAL A 40 5.44 -5.86 14.24
C VAL A 40 5.84 -6.86 13.17
N LEU A 41 5.12 -6.89 12.04
CA LEU A 41 5.38 -7.86 10.98
C LEU A 41 6.66 -7.56 10.20
N ALA A 42 7.12 -6.30 10.16
CA ALA A 42 8.40 -5.94 9.55
C ALA A 42 9.60 -6.55 10.30
N VAL A 43 9.47 -6.76 11.62
CA VAL A 43 10.53 -7.37 12.46
C VAL A 43 10.29 -8.86 12.66
N ARG A 44 9.03 -9.27 12.82
CA ARG A 44 8.62 -10.64 13.13
C ARG A 44 7.48 -11.08 12.20
N PRO A 45 7.80 -11.55 10.97
CA PRO A 45 6.81 -11.94 9.96
C PRO A 45 5.82 -13.04 10.40
N ASP A 46 6.20 -13.85 11.38
CA ASP A 46 5.43 -14.93 11.97
C ASP A 46 4.56 -14.49 13.16
N ALA A 47 4.58 -13.20 13.54
CA ALA A 47 3.79 -12.68 14.65
C ALA A 47 2.29 -13.02 14.51
N SER A 48 1.69 -13.35 15.65
CA SER A 48 0.29 -13.73 15.76
C SER A 48 -0.63 -12.49 15.79
N MET A 49 -1.93 -12.71 15.56
CA MET A 49 -2.93 -11.66 15.77
C MET A 49 -2.95 -11.13 17.21
N ALA A 50 -2.57 -11.96 18.19
CA ALA A 50 -2.49 -11.56 19.59
C ALA A 50 -1.28 -10.65 19.87
N ASP A 51 -0.13 -10.91 19.23
CA ASP A 51 1.04 -10.04 19.32
C ASP A 51 0.73 -8.65 18.77
N ILE A 52 0.05 -8.60 17.61
CA ILE A 52 -0.37 -7.34 16.98
C ILE A 52 -1.40 -6.61 17.85
N ALA A 53 -2.36 -7.33 18.44
CA ALA A 53 -3.33 -6.75 19.38
C ALA A 53 -2.64 -6.07 20.57
N ALA A 54 -1.68 -6.76 21.18
CA ALA A 54 -0.90 -6.26 22.30
C ALA A 54 -0.09 -5.00 21.91
N ALA A 55 0.58 -5.03 20.75
CA ALA A 55 1.32 -3.89 20.24
C ALA A 55 0.43 -2.68 19.90
N ALA A 56 -0.81 -2.92 19.43
CA ALA A 56 -1.79 -1.89 19.15
C ALA A 56 -2.50 -1.34 20.40
N GLY A 57 -2.26 -1.92 21.58
CA GLY A 57 -2.95 -1.53 22.81
C GLY A 57 -4.44 -1.87 22.82
N VAL A 58 -4.87 -2.88 22.05
CA VAL A 58 -6.28 -3.31 21.96
C VAL A 58 -6.46 -4.76 22.40
N GLY A 59 -7.69 -5.11 22.81
CA GLY A 59 -8.04 -6.48 23.16
C GLY A 59 -8.07 -7.41 21.95
N ARG A 60 -7.75 -8.69 22.15
CA ARG A 60 -7.84 -9.73 21.10
C ARG A 60 -9.23 -9.79 20.45
N VAL A 61 -10.29 -9.70 21.27
CA VAL A 61 -11.68 -9.70 20.80
C VAL A 61 -11.92 -8.56 19.80
N THR A 62 -11.35 -7.38 20.04
CA THR A 62 -11.45 -6.22 19.12
C THR A 62 -10.80 -6.52 17.77
N VAL A 63 -9.62 -7.16 17.77
CA VAL A 63 -8.95 -7.52 16.51
C VAL A 63 -9.78 -8.54 15.72
N TYR A 64 -10.23 -9.61 16.37
CA TYR A 64 -11.07 -10.63 15.72
C TYR A 64 -12.44 -10.11 15.27
N ALA A 65 -12.97 -9.05 15.91
CA ALA A 65 -14.17 -8.37 15.46
C ALA A 65 -13.97 -7.58 14.15
N HIS A 66 -12.74 -7.14 13.86
CA HIS A 66 -12.40 -6.40 12.64
C HIS A 66 -11.81 -7.29 11.53
N PHE A 67 -11.11 -8.35 11.91
CA PHE A 67 -10.40 -9.23 10.99
C PHE A 67 -10.74 -10.68 11.31
N SER A 68 -11.44 -11.34 10.37
CA SER A 68 -11.92 -12.71 10.57
C SER A 68 -10.80 -13.75 10.54
N SER A 69 -9.68 -13.41 9.91
CA SER A 69 -8.51 -14.25 9.79
C SER A 69 -7.21 -13.44 9.79
N ARG A 70 -6.09 -14.11 10.06
CA ARG A 70 -4.74 -13.53 9.88
C ARG A 70 -4.50 -13.07 8.45
N ALA A 71 -5.03 -13.81 7.47
CA ALA A 71 -4.95 -13.47 6.07
C ALA A 71 -5.64 -12.12 5.78
N ASP A 72 -6.82 -11.88 6.34
CA ASP A 72 -7.53 -10.60 6.18
C ASP A 72 -6.77 -9.44 6.83
N LEU A 73 -6.18 -9.67 7.99
CA LEU A 73 -5.32 -8.69 8.65
C LEU A 73 -4.09 -8.37 7.79
N LEU A 74 -3.38 -9.37 7.29
CA LEU A 74 -2.20 -9.17 6.43
C LEU A 74 -2.54 -8.38 5.17
N ARG A 75 -3.65 -8.72 4.50
CA ARG A 75 -4.14 -7.99 3.33
C ARG A 75 -4.37 -6.51 3.65
N ALA A 76 -5.05 -6.23 4.76
CA ALA A 76 -5.32 -4.86 5.19
C ALA A 76 -4.05 -4.10 5.59
N VAL A 77 -3.09 -4.78 6.24
CA VAL A 77 -1.79 -4.19 6.61
C VAL A 77 -0.98 -3.84 5.37
N VAL A 78 -0.88 -4.72 4.36
CA VAL A 78 -0.18 -4.43 3.10
C VAL A 78 -0.86 -3.29 2.36
N ALA A 79 -2.19 -3.28 2.28
CA ALA A 79 -2.94 -2.20 1.65
C ALA A 79 -2.68 -0.85 2.31
N ARG A 80 -2.66 -0.81 3.65
CA ARG A 80 -2.30 0.40 4.40
C ARG A 80 -0.86 0.83 4.15
N ALA A 81 0.09 -0.10 4.20
CA ALA A 81 1.50 0.18 3.96
C ALA A 81 1.75 0.78 2.57
N ILE A 82 1.09 0.25 1.53
CA ILE A 82 1.18 0.80 0.17
C ILE A 82 0.54 2.19 0.10
N THR A 83 -0.60 2.40 0.76
CA THR A 83 -1.27 3.71 0.77
C THR A 83 -0.43 4.78 1.48
N GLU A 84 0.19 4.44 2.61
CA GLU A 84 1.11 5.34 3.32
C GLU A 84 2.38 5.61 2.51
N GLY A 85 2.92 4.58 1.85
CA GLY A 85 4.02 4.73 0.91
C GLY A 85 3.67 5.69 -0.23
N ASP A 86 2.47 5.58 -0.81
CA ASP A 86 2.03 6.47 -1.90
C ASP A 86 1.95 7.94 -1.47
N VAL A 87 1.54 8.22 -0.23
CA VAL A 87 1.55 9.59 0.33
C VAL A 87 2.97 10.16 0.36
N VAL A 88 3.96 9.35 0.75
CA VAL A 88 5.38 9.75 0.72
C VAL A 88 5.85 9.97 -0.73
N LEU A 89 5.51 9.03 -1.63
CA LEU A 89 5.89 9.11 -3.04
C LEU A 89 5.26 10.29 -3.77
N ALA A 90 4.09 10.76 -3.33
CA ALA A 90 3.45 11.96 -3.86
C ALA A 90 4.25 13.25 -3.60
N GLN A 91 5.16 13.25 -2.62
CA GLN A 91 6.00 14.41 -2.29
C GLN A 91 7.34 14.42 -3.05
N VAL A 92 7.65 13.38 -3.82
CA VAL A 92 8.91 13.31 -4.57
C VAL A 92 8.90 14.35 -5.69
N ASP A 93 9.93 15.19 -5.74
CA ASP A 93 10.11 16.15 -6.83
C ASP A 93 10.54 15.41 -8.11
N LEU A 94 9.61 15.33 -9.06
CA LEU A 94 9.80 14.71 -10.38
C LEU A 94 10.09 15.73 -11.50
N SER A 95 10.43 16.97 -11.14
CA SER A 95 10.83 18.00 -12.09
C SER A 95 12.27 17.79 -12.64
N GLY A 96 12.65 18.59 -13.63
CA GLY A 96 13.97 18.53 -14.25
C GLY A 96 14.17 17.34 -15.19
N ASP A 97 15.41 16.87 -15.32
CA ASP A 97 15.78 15.75 -16.20
C ASP A 97 14.97 14.48 -15.85
N PRO A 98 14.26 13.85 -16.82
CA PRO A 98 13.48 12.65 -16.57
C PRO A 98 14.28 11.48 -16.00
N ARG A 99 15.57 11.32 -16.35
CA ARG A 99 16.40 10.23 -15.80
C ARG A 99 16.64 10.44 -14.31
N ALA A 100 17.09 11.64 -13.93
CA ALA A 100 17.28 11.99 -12.53
C ALA A 100 15.97 11.93 -11.72
N ALA A 101 14.83 12.32 -12.31
CA ALA A 101 13.52 12.17 -11.67
C ALA A 101 13.14 10.70 -11.43
N LEU A 102 13.45 9.81 -12.39
CA LEU A 102 13.21 8.38 -12.24
C LEU A 102 14.08 7.77 -11.14
N GLU A 103 15.35 8.15 -11.06
CA GLU A 103 16.26 7.72 -10.00
C GLU A 103 15.73 8.12 -8.61
N ARG A 104 15.29 9.37 -8.44
CA ARG A 104 14.69 9.83 -7.18
C ARG A 104 13.43 9.04 -6.82
N LEU A 105 12.57 8.77 -7.81
CA LEU A 105 11.36 8.00 -7.60
C LEU A 105 11.68 6.55 -7.20
N ILE A 106 12.65 5.91 -7.85
CA ILE A 106 13.10 4.55 -7.53
C ILE A 106 13.67 4.50 -6.12
N LEU A 107 14.54 5.44 -5.75
CA LEU A 107 15.13 5.52 -4.42
C LEU A 107 14.05 5.63 -3.34
N ALA A 108 13.15 6.61 -3.47
CA ALA A 108 12.06 6.81 -2.51
C ALA A 108 11.13 5.60 -2.42
N SER A 109 10.86 4.95 -3.56
CA SER A 109 10.04 3.73 -3.61
C SER A 109 10.74 2.55 -2.93
N TRP A 110 12.04 2.40 -3.14
CA TRP A 110 12.84 1.34 -2.53
C TRP A 110 12.88 1.49 -1.01
N GLU A 111 13.04 2.70 -0.50
CA GLU A 111 12.99 2.96 0.94
C GLU A 111 11.65 2.55 1.57
N GLN A 112 10.54 2.71 0.85
CA GLN A 112 9.24 2.21 1.32
C GLN A 112 9.21 0.68 1.31
N ILE A 113 9.64 0.04 0.21
CA ILE A 113 9.67 -1.42 0.10
C ILE A 113 10.57 -2.04 1.15
N ALA A 114 11.79 -1.53 1.35
CA ALA A 114 12.74 -2.02 2.32
C ALA A 114 12.17 -1.97 3.75
N ARG A 115 11.35 -0.96 4.08
CA ARG A 115 10.68 -0.85 5.38
C ARG A 115 9.61 -1.93 5.59
N ILE A 116 8.90 -2.32 4.53
CA ILE A 116 7.74 -3.22 4.61
C ILE A 116 8.03 -4.62 4.01
N GLY A 117 9.26 -4.90 3.60
CA GLY A 117 9.61 -6.08 2.82
C GLY A 117 9.26 -7.38 3.53
N ALA A 118 9.50 -7.45 4.84
CA ALA A 118 9.11 -8.59 5.67
C ALA A 118 7.57 -8.75 5.78
N VAL A 119 6.82 -7.64 5.78
CA VAL A 119 5.35 -7.65 5.76
C VAL A 119 4.83 -8.17 4.42
N ALA A 120 5.41 -7.71 3.32
CA ALA A 120 5.06 -8.15 1.97
C ALA A 120 5.37 -9.64 1.78
N ALA A 121 6.52 -10.11 2.27
CA ALA A 121 6.87 -11.53 2.28
C ALA A 121 5.90 -12.36 3.13
N ALA A 122 5.48 -11.87 4.31
CA ALA A 122 4.49 -12.54 5.15
C ALA A 122 3.10 -12.65 4.49
N ALA A 123 2.78 -11.71 3.61
CA ALA A 123 1.54 -11.68 2.82
C ALA A 123 1.68 -12.38 1.45
N ALA A 124 2.86 -12.90 1.11
CA ALA A 124 3.07 -13.63 -0.13
C ALA A 124 2.16 -14.87 -0.17
N GLY A 125 1.38 -15.01 -1.25
CA GLY A 125 0.38 -16.07 -1.38
C GLY A 125 -0.95 -15.82 -0.67
N VAL A 126 -1.11 -14.68 0.02
CA VAL A 126 -2.40 -14.24 0.60
C VAL A 126 -3.15 -13.27 -0.33
N LEU A 127 -2.40 -12.48 -1.10
CA LEU A 127 -2.94 -11.50 -2.03
C LEU A 127 -3.08 -12.10 -3.43
N GLU A 128 -4.27 -11.95 -4.01
CA GLU A 128 -4.53 -12.29 -5.40
C GLU A 128 -3.84 -11.29 -6.35
N ALA A 129 -3.48 -11.73 -7.55
CA ALA A 129 -2.77 -10.88 -8.52
C ALA A 129 -3.54 -9.59 -8.88
N GLU A 130 -4.87 -9.65 -8.95
CA GLU A 130 -5.72 -8.48 -9.20
C GLU A 130 -5.69 -7.49 -8.03
N GLU A 131 -5.62 -7.99 -6.80
CA GLU A 131 -5.54 -7.15 -5.61
C GLU A 131 -4.19 -6.42 -5.54
N VAL A 132 -3.10 -7.13 -5.86
CA VAL A 132 -1.77 -6.52 -6.00
C VAL A 132 -1.79 -5.41 -7.05
N ARG A 133 -2.35 -5.67 -8.24
CA ARG A 133 -2.47 -4.65 -9.31
C ARG A 133 -3.22 -3.41 -8.82
N ARG A 134 -4.37 -3.59 -8.16
CA ARG A 134 -5.17 -2.49 -7.64
C ARG A 134 -4.42 -1.64 -6.62
N LEU A 135 -3.70 -2.27 -5.69
CA LEU A 135 -2.91 -1.54 -4.69
C LEU A 135 -1.76 -0.75 -5.34
N HIS A 136 -1.18 -1.26 -6.42
CA HIS A 136 -0.10 -0.59 -7.15
C HIS A 136 -0.57 0.42 -8.22
N ALA A 137 -1.87 0.65 -8.41
CA ALA A 137 -2.39 1.50 -9.48
C ALA A 137 -1.91 2.98 -9.37
N ALA A 138 -1.97 3.58 -8.18
CA ALA A 138 -1.51 4.97 -7.98
C ALA A 138 0.02 5.12 -8.16
N PRO A 139 0.87 4.24 -7.58
CA PRO A 139 2.29 4.20 -7.90
C PRO A 139 2.57 4.04 -9.40
N ALA A 140 1.84 3.15 -10.08
CA ALA A 140 2.00 2.93 -11.53
C ALA A 140 1.66 4.18 -12.33
N ALA A 141 0.55 4.86 -12.04
CA ALA A 141 0.15 6.10 -12.72
C ALA A 141 1.23 7.20 -12.61
N ARG A 142 1.91 7.30 -11.47
CA ARG A 142 3.03 8.25 -11.29
C ARG A 142 4.22 7.93 -12.19
N VAL A 143 4.56 6.65 -12.30
CA VAL A 143 5.61 6.14 -13.19
C VAL A 143 5.23 6.37 -14.66
N GLU A 144 3.98 6.13 -15.03
CA GLU A 144 3.45 6.34 -16.37
C GLU A 144 3.52 7.81 -16.78
N ALA A 145 3.14 8.74 -15.90
CA ALA A 145 3.24 10.18 -16.15
C ALA A 145 4.70 10.62 -16.39
N LEU A 146 5.64 10.10 -15.59
CA LEU A 146 7.07 10.38 -15.77
C LEU A 146 7.60 9.79 -17.08
N LEU A 147 7.18 8.58 -17.43
CA LEU A 147 7.54 7.93 -18.69
C LEU A 147 7.01 8.72 -19.89
N ALA A 148 5.76 9.16 -19.86
CA ALA A 148 5.16 9.99 -20.91
C ALA A 148 5.94 11.29 -21.11
N ARG A 149 6.23 12.02 -20.02
CA ARG A 149 7.05 13.25 -20.07
C ARG A 149 8.44 12.99 -20.65
N GLY A 150 9.10 11.90 -20.27
CA GLY A 150 10.41 11.58 -20.80
C GLY A 150 10.40 11.18 -22.28
N ARG A 151 9.29 10.63 -22.79
CA ARG A 151 9.08 10.38 -24.23
C ARG A 151 8.91 11.67 -25.02
N GLU A 152 8.05 12.57 -24.54
CA GLU A 152 7.86 13.91 -25.14
C GLU A 152 9.18 14.68 -25.29
N LEU A 153 10.11 14.48 -24.35
CA LEU A 153 11.44 15.11 -24.35
C LEU A 153 12.51 14.30 -25.13
N GLY A 154 12.16 13.18 -25.74
CA GLY A 154 13.09 12.30 -26.46
C GLY A 154 14.13 11.61 -25.57
N VAL A 155 13.89 11.57 -24.26
CA VAL A 155 14.80 11.01 -23.24
C VAL A 155 14.61 9.50 -23.10
N PHE A 156 13.36 9.04 -23.18
CA PHE A 156 12.97 7.64 -23.08
C PHE A 156 12.48 7.08 -24.40
N ARG A 157 12.66 5.77 -24.58
CA ARG A 157 12.29 5.04 -25.79
C ARG A 157 10.77 4.96 -25.99
N GLU A 158 10.36 4.94 -27.25
CA GLU A 158 8.95 4.90 -27.67
C GLU A 158 8.56 3.61 -28.41
N ASP A 159 9.54 2.79 -28.79
CA ASP A 159 9.36 1.55 -29.55
C ASP A 159 8.75 0.40 -28.75
N LEU A 160 8.63 0.53 -27.42
CA LEU A 160 8.01 -0.46 -26.53
C LEU A 160 6.72 0.06 -25.87
N PRO A 161 5.74 -0.79 -25.56
CA PRO A 161 4.55 -0.38 -24.82
C PRO A 161 4.89 0.21 -23.43
N ALA A 162 4.23 1.30 -23.04
CA ALA A 162 4.47 1.93 -21.73
C ALA A 162 4.15 0.97 -20.57
N ALA A 163 3.04 0.24 -20.66
CA ALA A 163 2.64 -0.76 -19.67
C ALA A 163 3.69 -1.87 -19.49
N TRP A 164 4.41 -2.25 -20.56
CA TRP A 164 5.51 -3.21 -20.48
C TRP A 164 6.68 -2.64 -19.67
N LEU A 165 7.10 -1.41 -19.97
CA LEU A 165 8.20 -0.73 -19.27
C LEU A 165 7.91 -0.53 -17.77
N VAL A 166 6.67 -0.16 -17.43
CA VAL A 166 6.21 -0.02 -16.03
C VAL A 166 6.19 -1.37 -15.33
N SER A 167 5.74 -2.44 -16.00
CA SER A 167 5.78 -3.80 -15.47
C SER A 167 7.22 -4.27 -15.18
N VAL A 168 8.16 -4.00 -16.09
CA VAL A 168 9.58 -4.32 -15.89
C VAL A 168 10.15 -3.62 -14.65
N LEU A 169 9.87 -2.32 -14.46
CA LEU A 169 10.27 -1.61 -13.23
C LEU A 169 9.71 -2.31 -11.99
N HIS A 170 8.42 -2.65 -12.00
CA HIS A 170 7.78 -3.33 -10.87
C HIS A 170 8.44 -4.68 -10.56
N GLN A 171 8.74 -5.49 -11.59
CA GLN A 171 9.42 -6.77 -11.44
C GLN A 171 10.85 -6.61 -10.92
N LEU A 172 11.59 -5.58 -11.36
CA LEU A 172 12.93 -5.29 -10.83
C LEU A 172 12.89 -4.90 -9.35
N MET A 173 11.90 -4.12 -8.93
CA MET A 173 11.70 -3.76 -7.52
C MET A 173 11.41 -4.99 -6.64
N GLN A 174 10.55 -5.90 -7.13
CA GLN A 174 10.26 -7.16 -6.45
C GLN A 174 11.48 -8.08 -6.40
N GLY A 175 12.17 -8.24 -7.54
CA GLY A 175 13.39 -9.04 -7.64
C GLY A 175 14.47 -8.56 -6.68
N ALA A 176 14.72 -7.25 -6.62
CA ALA A 176 15.68 -6.68 -5.68
C ALA A 176 15.32 -6.98 -4.21
N ALA A 177 14.04 -6.93 -3.85
CA ALA A 177 13.59 -7.30 -2.50
C ALA A 177 13.89 -8.77 -2.17
N VAL A 178 13.68 -9.68 -3.12
CA VAL A 178 14.01 -11.11 -2.97
C VAL A 178 15.51 -11.32 -2.83
N GLU A 179 16.33 -10.67 -3.65
CA GLU A 179 17.79 -10.77 -3.60
C GLU A 179 18.36 -10.24 -2.28
N VAL A 180 17.81 -9.13 -1.77
CA VAL A 180 18.18 -8.56 -0.47
C VAL A 180 17.78 -9.48 0.67
N ALA A 181 16.56 -10.03 0.66
CA ALA A 181 16.11 -10.98 1.66
C ALA A 181 16.94 -12.26 1.68
N ALA A 182 17.44 -12.69 0.51
CA ALA A 182 18.32 -13.84 0.38
C ALA A 182 19.81 -13.55 0.69
N GLY A 183 20.16 -12.30 1.03
CA GLY A 183 21.53 -11.88 1.31
C GLY A 183 22.45 -11.87 0.08
N ARG A 184 21.90 -11.91 -1.13
CA ARG A 184 22.66 -11.88 -2.39
C ARG A 184 22.90 -10.46 -2.93
N LEU A 185 22.17 -9.47 -2.39
CA LEU A 185 22.30 -8.05 -2.70
C LEU A 185 22.24 -7.26 -1.39
N GLU A 186 23.12 -6.27 -1.20
CA GLU A 186 23.01 -5.39 -0.04
C GLU A 186 21.84 -4.42 -0.22
N ALA A 187 21.09 -4.13 0.85
CA ALA A 187 19.95 -3.22 0.78
C ALA A 187 20.30 -1.81 0.24
N ALA A 188 21.53 -1.35 0.50
CA ALA A 188 22.04 -0.07 -0.01
C ALA A 188 22.36 -0.10 -1.51
N GLN A 189 22.62 -1.27 -2.08
CA GLN A 189 22.94 -1.45 -3.50
C GLN A 189 21.68 -1.59 -4.37
N ALA A 190 20.54 -1.93 -3.78
CA ALA A 190 19.32 -2.23 -4.51
C ALA A 190 18.79 -1.04 -5.32
N ALA A 191 18.59 0.13 -4.73
CA ALA A 191 18.11 1.30 -5.47
C ALA A 191 19.03 1.68 -6.65
N PRO A 192 20.37 1.81 -6.47
CA PRO A 192 21.29 2.04 -7.58
C PRO A 192 21.22 0.97 -8.68
N ALA A 193 21.18 -0.32 -8.31
CA ALA A 193 21.11 -1.42 -9.27
C ALA A 193 19.80 -1.40 -10.08
N ILE A 194 18.67 -1.13 -9.42
CA ILE A 194 17.38 -0.98 -10.08
C ILE A 194 17.40 0.23 -11.02
N SER A 195 17.86 1.40 -10.56
CA SER A 195 17.96 2.61 -11.38
C SER A 195 18.79 2.39 -12.64
N ALA A 196 19.99 1.81 -12.51
CA ALA A 196 20.85 1.51 -13.65
C ALA A 196 20.17 0.55 -14.64
N SER A 197 19.54 -0.51 -14.13
CA SER A 197 18.84 -1.51 -14.95
C SER A 197 17.64 -0.92 -15.69
N VAL A 198 16.81 -0.14 -14.99
CA VAL A 198 15.62 0.49 -15.57
C VAL A 198 16.02 1.52 -16.63
N LEU A 199 17.01 2.37 -16.35
CA LEU A 199 17.49 3.35 -17.31
C LEU A 199 18.08 2.67 -18.56
N ALA A 200 18.81 1.57 -18.40
CA ALA A 200 19.31 0.79 -19.53
C ALA A 200 18.17 0.21 -20.40
N VAL A 201 17.06 -0.19 -19.79
CA VAL A 201 15.88 -0.70 -20.52
C VAL A 201 15.07 0.44 -21.18
N TRP A 202 14.92 1.56 -20.48
CA TRP A 202 14.05 2.68 -20.85
C TRP A 202 14.69 3.66 -21.82
N THR A 203 16.01 3.66 -21.93
CA THR A 203 16.73 4.48 -22.90
C THR A 203 17.13 3.63 -24.11
N CYS A 204 17.19 4.23 -25.29
CA CYS A 204 17.74 3.52 -26.45
C CYS A 204 19.24 3.29 -26.25
N ALA A 205 19.71 2.10 -26.63
CA ALA A 205 21.14 1.93 -26.90
C ALA A 205 21.49 2.88 -28.06
N ARG A 206 22.45 3.78 -27.84
CA ARG A 206 23.02 4.60 -28.92
C ARG A 206 23.79 3.73 -29.89
#